data_AF-A0A855QN69-F1
#
_entry.id   AF-A0A855QN69-F1
#
_cell.length_a   1.000
_cell.length_b   1.000
_cell.length_c   1.000
_cell.angle_alpha   90.00
_cell.angle_beta   90.00
_cell.angle_gamma   90.00
#
_symmetry.space_group_name_H-M   'P 1'
#
loop_
_entity.id
_entity.type
_entity.pdbx_description
1 polymer ?
#
loop_
_entity_poly.entity_id
_entity_poly.type
_entity_poly.pdbx_seq_one_letter_code
_entity_poly.pdbx_strand_id
1 'polypeptide(L)'
;MGILDRLFGGRFTMPPPEETNLSASAIMKELRPGPPDPAQKKALETFALALLAVVPEKEGARLVRRVMRRYAMGDDACSAFTDGLLDGSKAQKLEHLVLMSLDWKGFDGFEYQVPYLVSANQLKEPYVYVRNGASSMPEVLDEFDRWLVRFGKRYLHLDSGGENYDGFIVDADRVEETIELASRAGIKVSLENF
;
A
#
# COMPACT_ATOMS: atom_id res chain seq x y z
N MET A 1 -10.71 -8.60 62.84
CA MET A 1 -9.43 -8.36 62.14
C MET A 1 -9.48 -9.13 60.82
N GLY A 2 -9.33 -8.42 59.69
CA GLY A 2 -9.75 -8.89 58.38
C GLY A 2 -8.75 -9.83 57.69
N ILE A 3 -9.29 -10.76 56.91
CA ILE A 3 -8.57 -11.77 56.10
C ILE A 3 -7.69 -11.11 55.01
N LEU A 4 -7.91 -9.82 54.70
CA LEU A 4 -7.23 -9.07 53.65
C LEU A 4 -5.80 -8.63 54.02
N ASP A 5 -5.44 -8.55 55.30
CA ASP A 5 -4.10 -8.12 55.74
C ASP A 5 -2.99 -9.16 55.46
N ARG A 6 -3.36 -10.42 55.17
CA ARG A 6 -2.41 -11.51 54.85
C ARG A 6 -2.08 -11.64 53.36
N LEU A 7 -2.81 -10.96 52.47
CA LEU A 7 -2.57 -11.08 51.02
C LEU A 7 -1.68 -9.98 50.45
N PHE A 8 -1.50 -8.86 51.17
CA PHE A 8 -0.76 -7.69 50.67
C PHE A 8 0.37 -7.22 51.62
N GLY A 9 0.70 -7.99 52.65
CA GLY A 9 1.71 -7.66 53.68
C GLY A 9 3.17 -7.89 53.28
N GLY A 10 3.47 -8.15 52.01
CA GLY A 10 4.83 -8.17 51.48
C GLY A 10 5.06 -6.93 50.64
N ARG A 11 6.07 -6.12 50.97
CA ARG A 11 6.53 -5.03 50.09
C ARG A 11 6.75 -5.63 48.69
N PHE A 12 5.91 -5.24 47.74
CA PHE A 12 6.15 -5.51 46.32
C PHE A 12 7.34 -4.64 45.90
N THR A 13 8.54 -5.06 46.28
CA THR A 13 9.76 -4.54 45.66
C THR A 13 9.91 -5.31 44.37
N MET A 14 9.58 -4.67 43.26
CA MET A 14 9.97 -5.16 41.94
C MET A 14 11.48 -5.48 42.01
N PRO A 15 11.93 -6.69 41.66
CA PRO A 15 13.36 -6.95 41.59
C PRO A 15 13.97 -5.88 40.68
N PRO A 16 15.14 -5.32 41.04
CA PRO A 16 15.79 -4.34 40.18
C PRO A 16 15.86 -4.93 38.78
N PRO A 17 15.44 -4.18 37.73
CA PRO A 17 15.45 -4.71 36.38
C PRO A 17 16.83 -5.29 36.11
N GLU A 18 16.88 -6.52 35.59
CA GLU A 18 18.15 -7.11 35.20
C GLU A 18 18.86 -6.10 34.32
N GLU A 19 20.08 -5.70 34.72
CA GLU A 19 20.87 -4.76 33.95
C GLU A 19 21.05 -5.38 32.57
N THR A 20 20.31 -4.83 31.60
CA THR A 20 20.41 -5.26 30.23
C THR A 20 21.79 -4.83 29.78
N ASN A 21 22.76 -5.74 29.82
CA ASN A 21 24.16 -5.51 29.40
C ASN A 21 24.30 -5.25 27.90
N LEU A 22 23.20 -4.99 27.20
CA LEU A 22 23.18 -4.63 25.79
C LEU A 22 23.23 -3.11 25.71
N SER A 23 24.22 -2.60 24.96
CA SER A 23 24.20 -1.19 24.55
C SER A 23 22.91 -0.89 23.78
N ALA A 24 22.44 0.35 23.82
CA ALA A 24 21.29 0.79 23.03
C ALA A 24 21.46 0.43 21.52
N SER A 25 22.70 0.43 21.02
CA SER A 25 23.02 -0.01 19.65
C SER A 25 22.85 -1.51 19.42
N ALA A 26 23.13 -2.36 20.41
CA ALA A 26 22.91 -3.81 20.32
C ALA A 26 21.41 -4.13 20.36
N ILE A 27 20.66 -3.49 21.26
CA ILE A 27 19.19 -3.57 21.34
C ILE A 27 18.57 -3.16 20.00
N MET A 28 18.98 -2.02 19.43
CA MET A 28 18.49 -1.58 18.12
C MET A 28 18.88 -2.52 16.98
N LYS A 29 20.02 -3.22 17.06
CA LYS A 29 20.45 -4.18 16.02
C LYS A 29 19.61 -5.46 16.07
N GLU A 30 19.19 -5.87 17.26
CA GLU A 30 18.39 -7.07 17.49
C GLU A 30 16.89 -6.83 17.25
N LEU A 31 16.41 -5.61 17.49
CA LEU A 31 15.07 -5.15 17.12
C LEU A 31 14.93 -4.78 15.64
N ARG A 32 16.04 -4.69 14.89
CA ARG A 32 15.92 -4.49 13.43
C ARG A 32 15.27 -5.72 12.82
N PRO A 33 14.24 -5.54 11.97
CA PRO A 33 13.78 -6.62 11.11
C PRO A 33 15.01 -7.27 10.44
N GLY A 34 15.01 -8.60 10.37
CA GLY A 34 16.06 -9.34 9.67
C GLY A 34 16.24 -8.83 8.23
N PRO A 35 17.37 -9.15 7.58
CA PRO A 35 17.57 -8.75 6.19
C PRO A 35 16.36 -9.21 5.35
N PRO A 36 15.79 -8.34 4.50
CA PRO A 36 14.61 -8.67 3.73
C PRO A 36 14.88 -9.90 2.86
N ASP A 37 13.90 -10.81 2.80
CA ASP A 37 14.00 -12.04 2.01
C ASP A 37 14.38 -11.67 0.56
N PRO A 38 15.54 -12.15 0.04
CA PRO A 38 15.98 -11.85 -1.31
C PRO A 38 14.94 -12.22 -2.38
N ALA A 39 14.14 -13.26 -2.16
CA ALA A 39 13.08 -13.67 -3.07
C ALA A 39 11.94 -12.65 -3.08
N GLN A 40 11.42 -12.29 -1.89
CA GLN A 40 10.40 -11.25 -1.74
C GLN A 40 10.87 -9.90 -2.28
N LYS A 41 12.12 -9.50 -2.02
CA LYS A 41 12.72 -8.28 -2.56
C LYS A 41 12.65 -8.22 -4.08
N LYS A 42 13.05 -9.31 -4.75
CA LYS A 42 13.03 -9.41 -6.21
C LYS A 42 11.59 -9.42 -6.74
N ALA A 43 10.67 -10.07 -6.03
CA ALA A 43 9.27 -10.07 -6.38
C ALA A 43 8.66 -8.66 -6.29
N LEU A 44 8.96 -7.91 -5.22
CA LEU A 44 8.52 -6.52 -5.06
C LEU A 44 9.05 -5.61 -6.18
N GLU A 45 10.33 -5.73 -6.52
CA GLU A 45 10.93 -4.97 -7.63
C GLU A 45 10.24 -5.30 -8.96
N THR A 46 9.97 -6.58 -9.22
CA THR A 46 9.29 -7.05 -10.43
C THR A 46 7.85 -6.53 -10.50
N PHE A 47 7.12 -6.60 -9.39
CA PHE A 47 5.76 -6.08 -9.27
C PHE A 47 5.71 -4.57 -9.51
N ALA A 48 6.61 -3.81 -8.88
CA ALA A 48 6.70 -2.37 -9.07
C ALA A 48 7.06 -1.99 -10.51
N LEU A 49 8.00 -2.70 -11.14
CA LEU A 49 8.33 -2.50 -12.56
C LEU A 49 7.15 -2.80 -13.48
N ALA A 50 6.39 -3.87 -13.21
CA ALA A 50 5.24 -4.26 -14.01
C ALA A 50 4.14 -3.19 -14.00
N LEU A 51 3.84 -2.61 -12.83
CA LEU A 51 2.84 -1.55 -12.70
C LEU A 51 3.32 -0.20 -13.24
N LEU A 52 4.60 0.13 -13.04
CA LEU A 52 5.17 1.40 -13.51
C LEU A 52 5.53 1.39 -15.00
N ALA A 53 5.25 0.30 -15.74
CA ALA A 53 5.48 0.22 -17.18
C ALA A 53 4.62 1.21 -18.00
N VAL A 54 3.50 1.68 -17.43
CA VAL A 54 2.63 2.70 -18.05
C VAL A 54 3.21 4.13 -17.95
N VAL A 55 4.24 4.31 -17.11
CA VAL A 55 4.88 5.59 -16.82
C VAL A 55 6.14 5.76 -17.68
N PRO A 56 6.55 7.00 -18.07
CA PRO A 56 7.82 7.21 -18.75
C PRO A 56 9.00 6.58 -18.00
N GLU A 57 9.88 5.90 -18.72
CA GLU A 57 10.95 5.05 -18.16
C GLU A 57 11.76 5.73 -17.05
N LYS A 58 12.14 7.00 -17.24
CA LYS A 58 12.91 7.77 -16.25
C LYS A 58 12.14 7.95 -14.94
N GLU A 59 10.85 8.20 -15.02
CA GLU A 59 9.99 8.38 -13.85
C GLU A 59 9.67 7.04 -13.20
N GLY A 60 9.35 6.00 -13.99
CA GLY A 60 9.16 4.63 -13.49
C GLY A 60 10.39 4.15 -12.71
N ALA A 61 11.59 4.28 -13.28
CA ALA A 61 12.84 3.92 -12.60
C ALA A 61 13.13 4.77 -11.34
N ARG A 62 12.65 6.02 -11.28
CA ARG A 62 12.74 6.86 -10.08
C ARG A 62 11.82 6.32 -8.97
N LEU A 63 10.60 5.97 -9.31
CA LEU A 63 9.60 5.46 -8.37
C LEU A 63 9.97 4.06 -7.86
N VAL A 64 10.41 3.14 -8.73
CA VAL A 64 10.93 1.82 -8.31
C VAL A 64 12.07 1.96 -7.30
N ARG A 65 13.07 2.82 -7.59
CA ARG A 65 14.17 3.07 -6.63
C ARG A 65 13.68 3.60 -5.29
N ARG A 66 12.60 4.38 -5.27
CA ARG A 66 12.02 4.91 -4.04
C ARG A 66 11.36 3.79 -3.24
N VAL A 67 10.54 2.94 -3.89
CA VAL A 67 9.94 1.74 -3.28
C VAL A 67 11.02 0.85 -2.68
N MET A 68 12.02 0.48 -3.48
CA MET A 68 13.09 -0.41 -3.02
C MET A 68 13.96 0.19 -1.92
N ARG A 69 14.11 1.52 -1.89
CA ARG A 69 14.81 2.21 -0.80
C ARG A 69 14.03 2.12 0.51
N ARG A 70 12.70 2.32 0.48
CA ARG A 70 11.84 2.19 1.67
C ARG A 70 11.87 0.77 2.22
N TYR A 71 11.72 -0.21 1.34
CA TYR A 71 11.84 -1.63 1.71
C TYR A 71 13.21 -1.95 2.33
N ALA A 72 14.31 -1.43 1.76
CA ALA A 72 15.64 -1.60 2.34
C ALA A 72 15.85 -0.87 3.68
N MET A 73 15.00 0.11 4.03
CA MET A 73 15.02 0.82 5.31
C MET A 73 14.19 0.13 6.40
N GLY A 74 13.46 -0.94 6.05
CA GLY A 74 12.73 -1.77 7.01
C GLY A 74 11.21 -1.68 6.92
N ASP A 75 10.66 -0.89 5.99
CA ASP A 75 9.23 -0.91 5.68
C ASP A 75 8.86 -2.31 5.13
N ASP A 76 7.67 -2.81 5.47
CA ASP A 76 7.14 -4.01 4.82
C ASP A 76 6.88 -3.73 3.33
N ALA A 77 6.68 -4.80 2.55
CA ALA A 77 6.55 -4.68 1.10
C ALA A 77 5.36 -3.79 0.67
N CYS A 78 4.26 -3.84 1.42
CA CYS A 78 3.05 -3.09 1.10
C CYS A 78 3.25 -1.60 1.39
N SER A 79 3.68 -1.25 2.60
CA SER A 79 4.00 0.14 2.96
C SER A 79 5.13 0.73 2.11
N ALA A 80 6.16 -0.05 1.79
CA ALA A 80 7.23 0.40 0.90
C ALA A 80 6.71 0.74 -0.50
N PHE A 81 5.73 -0.03 -1.00
CA PHE A 81 5.09 0.22 -2.29
C PHE A 81 4.18 1.45 -2.24
N THR A 82 3.20 1.47 -1.33
CA THR A 82 2.21 2.56 -1.23
C THR A 82 2.88 3.89 -0.91
N ASP A 83 3.66 3.99 0.17
CA ASP A 83 4.34 5.23 0.54
C ASP A 83 5.51 5.58 -0.41
N GLY A 84 6.06 4.57 -1.07
CA GLY A 84 7.02 4.76 -2.14
C GLY A 84 6.44 5.58 -3.28
N LEU A 85 5.14 5.40 -3.57
CA LEU A 85 4.42 6.10 -4.62
C LEU A 85 3.69 7.35 -4.14
N LEU A 86 3.16 7.37 -2.90
CA LEU A 86 2.22 8.40 -2.44
C LEU A 86 2.85 9.47 -1.53
N ASP A 87 3.90 9.14 -0.78
CA ASP A 87 4.35 9.99 0.33
C ASP A 87 5.36 11.09 -0.09
N GLY A 88 5.15 12.29 0.43
CA GLY A 88 6.07 13.42 0.37
C GLY A 88 6.24 14.09 -1.00
N SER A 89 7.13 15.08 -1.06
CA SER A 89 7.35 15.93 -2.25
C SER A 89 7.91 15.20 -3.48
N LYS A 90 8.21 13.90 -3.36
CA LYS A 90 8.74 13.06 -4.43
C LYS A 90 7.82 11.87 -4.74
N ALA A 91 6.54 11.98 -4.40
CA ALA A 91 5.50 11.04 -4.82
C ALA A 91 5.42 10.96 -6.36
N GLN A 92 4.60 10.03 -6.85
CA GLN A 92 4.19 10.00 -8.25
C GLN A 92 3.54 11.34 -8.64
N LYS A 93 3.76 11.76 -9.88
CA LYS A 93 3.08 12.94 -10.42
C LYS A 93 1.68 12.58 -10.89
N LEU A 94 0.74 13.52 -10.84
CA LEU A 94 -0.63 13.30 -11.33
C LEU A 94 -0.66 12.89 -12.81
N GLU A 95 0.14 13.53 -13.67
CA GLU A 95 0.27 13.15 -15.09
C GLU A 95 0.75 11.71 -15.33
N HIS A 96 1.24 11.03 -14.30
CA HIS A 96 1.77 9.66 -14.31
C HIS A 96 1.20 8.83 -13.15
N LEU A 97 -0.04 9.11 -12.76
CA LEU A 97 -0.69 8.44 -11.65
C LEU A 97 -0.87 6.95 -11.95
N VAL A 98 -0.38 6.09 -11.06
CA VAL A 98 -0.49 4.62 -11.13
C VAL A 98 -1.29 4.07 -9.97
N LEU A 99 -1.05 4.60 -8.76
CA LEU A 99 -1.75 4.17 -7.54
C LEU A 99 -2.64 5.30 -7.03
N MET A 100 -3.92 5.01 -6.86
CA MET A 100 -4.89 5.86 -6.18
C MET A 100 -4.99 5.45 -4.71
N SER A 101 -5.23 6.40 -3.82
CA SER A 101 -5.44 6.17 -2.39
C SER A 101 -6.52 7.12 -1.88
N LEU A 102 -7.64 6.55 -1.46
CA LEU A 102 -8.86 7.31 -1.16
C LEU A 102 -9.37 6.99 0.23
N ASP A 103 -9.62 8.01 1.03
CA ASP A 103 -10.42 7.87 2.26
C ASP A 103 -11.87 7.46 1.92
N TRP A 104 -12.60 6.91 2.89
CA TRP A 104 -14.03 6.56 2.74
C TRP A 104 -14.93 7.77 2.44
N LYS A 105 -14.49 8.99 2.77
CA LYS A 105 -15.13 10.26 2.35
C LYS A 105 -14.51 10.88 1.11
N GLY A 106 -13.51 10.23 0.51
CA GLY A 106 -12.62 10.77 -0.52
C GLY A 106 -13.25 10.96 -1.90
N PHE A 107 -14.55 11.24 -2.01
CA PHE A 107 -15.24 11.42 -3.30
C PHE A 107 -14.64 12.54 -4.14
N ASP A 108 -14.27 13.66 -3.53
CA ASP A 108 -13.61 14.78 -4.22
C ASP A 108 -12.20 14.36 -4.69
N GLY A 109 -11.52 13.52 -3.89
CA GLY A 109 -10.23 12.93 -4.24
C GLY A 109 -10.35 11.98 -5.43
N PHE A 110 -11.39 11.14 -5.45
CA PHE A 110 -11.70 10.25 -6.56
C PHE A 110 -12.01 11.05 -7.83
N GLU A 111 -12.94 12.02 -7.76
CA GLU A 111 -13.30 12.90 -8.88
C GLU A 111 -12.06 13.59 -9.47
N TYR A 112 -11.16 14.04 -8.58
CA TYR A 112 -9.93 14.69 -8.98
C TYR A 112 -8.90 13.73 -9.58
N GLN A 113 -8.68 12.53 -9.01
CA GLN A 113 -7.61 11.62 -9.39
C GLN A 113 -7.97 10.69 -10.55
N VAL A 114 -9.23 10.26 -10.66
CA VAL A 114 -9.67 9.27 -11.64
C VAL A 114 -9.39 9.66 -13.10
N PRO A 115 -9.53 10.93 -13.54
CA PRO A 115 -9.22 11.29 -14.93
C PRO A 115 -7.72 11.16 -15.23
N TYR A 116 -6.87 11.43 -14.24
CA TYR A 116 -5.42 11.27 -14.37
C TYR A 116 -5.02 9.81 -14.43
N LEU A 117 -5.62 8.95 -13.59
CA LEU A 117 -5.38 7.51 -13.59
C LEU A 117 -5.76 6.87 -14.93
N VAL A 118 -6.93 7.26 -15.46
CA VAL A 118 -7.43 6.82 -16.77
C VAL A 118 -6.51 7.27 -17.91
N SER A 119 -6.10 8.54 -17.90
CA SER A 119 -5.20 9.11 -18.90
C SER A 119 -3.81 8.46 -18.88
N ALA A 120 -3.24 8.23 -17.69
CA ALA A 120 -1.96 7.52 -17.53
C ALA A 120 -2.00 6.09 -18.09
N ASN A 121 -3.19 5.47 -18.11
CA ASN A 121 -3.45 4.17 -18.72
C ASN A 121 -3.82 4.23 -20.22
N GLN A 122 -3.56 5.38 -20.86
CA GLN A 122 -3.73 5.62 -22.31
C GLN A 122 -5.18 5.51 -22.79
N LEU A 123 -6.15 5.62 -21.89
CA LEU A 123 -7.57 5.66 -22.24
C LEU A 123 -7.93 7.08 -22.67
N LYS A 124 -8.44 7.20 -23.91
CA LYS A 124 -8.80 8.50 -24.51
C LYS A 124 -10.16 9.03 -24.04
N GLU A 125 -11.07 8.13 -23.67
CA GLU A 125 -12.38 8.50 -23.11
C GLU A 125 -12.18 8.85 -21.63
N PRO A 126 -12.50 10.08 -21.19
CA PRO A 126 -12.44 10.42 -19.79
C PRO A 126 -13.56 9.72 -19.03
N TYR A 127 -13.26 9.23 -17.83
CA TYR A 127 -14.30 8.84 -16.89
C TYR A 127 -14.89 10.10 -16.26
N VAL A 128 -16.20 10.32 -16.45
CA VAL A 128 -16.92 11.45 -15.85
C VAL A 128 -17.66 10.93 -14.64
N TYR A 129 -17.12 11.19 -13.45
CA TYR A 129 -17.80 10.88 -12.21
C TYR A 129 -18.93 11.88 -11.97
N VAL A 130 -20.14 11.38 -11.71
CA VAL A 130 -21.28 12.19 -11.28
C VAL A 130 -21.70 11.70 -9.92
N ARG A 131 -21.51 12.54 -8.90
CA ARG A 131 -21.83 12.17 -7.52
C ARG A 131 -23.31 11.88 -7.36
N ASN A 132 -23.61 10.63 -7.05
CA ASN A 132 -24.90 10.22 -6.53
C ASN A 132 -24.80 10.14 -5.01
N GLY A 133 -25.53 11.00 -4.28
CA GLY A 133 -25.36 11.18 -2.83
C GLY A 133 -25.68 9.95 -1.96
N ALA A 134 -26.17 8.87 -2.56
CA ALA A 134 -26.45 7.60 -1.88
C ALA A 134 -25.33 6.55 -2.01
N SER A 135 -24.38 6.72 -2.95
CA SER A 135 -23.36 5.71 -3.22
C SER A 135 -22.22 5.77 -2.20
N SER A 136 -21.78 4.59 -1.74
CA SER A 136 -20.56 4.38 -0.95
C SER A 136 -19.31 4.36 -1.84
N MET A 137 -18.12 4.54 -1.25
CA MET A 137 -16.86 4.48 -2.01
C MET A 137 -16.64 3.13 -2.73
N PRO A 138 -16.90 1.96 -2.10
CA PRO A 138 -16.84 0.67 -2.81
C PRO A 138 -17.75 0.61 -4.04
N GLU A 139 -19.00 1.10 -3.94
CA GLU A 139 -19.93 1.11 -5.08
C GLU A 139 -19.43 2.02 -6.21
N VAL A 140 -18.82 3.16 -5.87
CA VAL A 140 -18.18 4.06 -6.86
C VAL A 140 -17.01 3.37 -7.57
N LEU A 141 -16.19 2.61 -6.85
CA LEU A 141 -15.08 1.85 -7.43
C LEU A 141 -15.57 0.67 -8.29
N ASP A 142 -16.66 0.01 -7.90
CA ASP A 142 -17.29 -1.05 -8.70
C ASP A 142 -17.92 -0.51 -10.00
N GLU A 143 -18.51 0.68 -9.95
CA GLU A 143 -18.96 1.41 -11.15
C GLU A 143 -17.79 1.76 -12.07
N PHE A 144 -16.68 2.19 -11.48
CA PHE A 144 -15.46 2.50 -12.21
C PHE A 144 -14.84 1.26 -12.88
N ASP A 145 -14.74 0.11 -12.18
CA ASP A 145 -14.26 -1.14 -12.78
C ASP A 145 -15.16 -1.59 -13.94
N ARG A 146 -16.49 -1.53 -13.78
CA ARG A 146 -17.43 -1.84 -14.86
C ARG A 146 -17.24 -0.94 -16.08
N TRP A 147 -16.92 0.32 -15.87
CA TRP A 147 -16.60 1.25 -16.97
C TRP A 147 -15.28 0.84 -17.67
N LEU A 148 -14.26 0.46 -16.90
CA LEU A 148 -12.94 0.00 -17.41
C LEU A 148 -13.01 -1.29 -18.23
N VAL A 149 -13.89 -2.22 -17.87
CA VAL A 149 -14.09 -3.50 -18.58
C VAL A 149 -14.35 -3.27 -20.08
N ARG A 150 -15.04 -2.18 -20.44
CA ARG A 150 -15.35 -1.81 -21.83
C ARG A 150 -14.10 -1.51 -22.66
N PHE A 151 -12.97 -1.24 -22.01
CA PHE A 151 -11.67 -0.96 -22.62
C PHE A 151 -10.66 -2.09 -22.42
N GLY A 152 -11.09 -3.27 -21.96
CA GLY A 152 -10.20 -4.38 -21.67
C GLY A 152 -9.27 -4.12 -20.48
N LYS A 153 -9.69 -3.27 -19.55
CA LYS A 153 -8.97 -2.93 -18.31
C LYS A 153 -9.76 -3.39 -17.10
N ARG A 154 -9.09 -3.53 -15.96
CA ARG A 154 -9.69 -3.79 -14.64
C ARG A 154 -9.06 -2.90 -13.57
N TYR A 155 -9.85 -2.58 -12.55
CA TYR A 155 -9.36 -1.95 -11.32
C TYR A 155 -9.05 -3.03 -10.29
N LEU A 156 -7.84 -3.01 -9.75
CA LEU A 156 -7.42 -3.90 -8.68
C LEU A 156 -7.27 -3.11 -7.39
N HIS A 157 -7.86 -3.63 -6.32
CA HIS A 157 -7.77 -3.13 -4.97
C HIS A 157 -6.51 -3.67 -4.32
N LEU A 158 -5.78 -2.80 -3.64
CA LEU A 158 -4.61 -3.13 -2.84
C LEU A 158 -4.98 -3.03 -1.37
N ASP A 159 -4.78 -4.11 -0.62
CA ASP A 159 -4.99 -4.14 0.83
C ASP A 159 -3.73 -3.63 1.52
N SER A 160 -3.73 -2.35 1.90
CA SER A 160 -2.62 -1.75 2.66
C SER A 160 -2.72 -2.00 4.16
N GLY A 161 -3.78 -2.67 4.63
CA GLY A 161 -4.12 -2.77 6.05
C GLY A 161 -4.55 -1.44 6.68
N GLY A 162 -4.69 -0.39 5.88
CA GLY A 162 -5.15 0.94 6.30
C GLY A 162 -6.65 1.15 6.11
N GLU A 163 -7.10 2.37 6.37
CA GLU A 163 -8.50 2.78 6.19
C GLU A 163 -8.80 3.30 4.76
N ASN A 164 -7.77 3.40 3.93
CA ASN A 164 -7.87 3.93 2.57
C ASN A 164 -8.20 2.82 1.57
N TYR A 165 -9.00 3.16 0.57
CA TYR A 165 -9.19 2.38 -0.64
C TYR A 165 -8.04 2.66 -1.60
N ASP A 166 -7.04 1.78 -1.56
CA ASP A 166 -5.90 1.83 -2.47
C ASP A 166 -6.16 0.96 -3.70
N GLY A 167 -5.74 1.42 -4.88
CA GLY A 167 -5.88 0.60 -6.08
C GLY A 167 -5.33 1.22 -7.36
N PHE A 168 -5.27 0.40 -8.40
CA PHE A 168 -4.63 0.72 -9.66
C PHE A 168 -5.29 -0.02 -10.83
N ILE A 169 -5.04 0.46 -12.06
CA ILE A 169 -5.58 -0.15 -13.28
C ILE A 169 -4.58 -1.15 -13.86
N VAL A 170 -5.08 -2.27 -14.37
CA VAL A 170 -4.32 -3.24 -15.17
C VAL A 170 -5.06 -3.63 -16.44
N ASP A 171 -4.34 -4.22 -17.40
CA ASP A 171 -4.96 -4.94 -18.52
C ASP A 171 -5.72 -6.16 -18.01
N ALA A 172 -6.89 -6.41 -18.59
CA ALA A 172 -7.78 -7.50 -18.15
C ALA A 172 -7.14 -8.88 -18.32
N ASP A 173 -6.28 -9.07 -19.32
CA ASP A 173 -5.51 -10.30 -19.55
C ASP A 173 -4.30 -10.46 -18.61
N ARG A 174 -3.94 -9.42 -17.84
CA ARG A 174 -2.83 -9.41 -16.89
C ARG A 174 -3.26 -9.45 -15.42
N VAL A 175 -4.56 -9.56 -15.14
CA VAL A 175 -5.10 -9.59 -13.77
C VAL A 175 -4.48 -10.72 -12.94
N GLU A 176 -4.54 -11.96 -13.44
CA GLU A 176 -4.02 -13.13 -12.72
C GLU A 176 -2.52 -13.03 -12.49
N GLU A 177 -1.76 -12.64 -13.52
CA GLU A 177 -0.31 -12.43 -13.44
C GLU A 177 0.02 -11.38 -12.37
N THR A 178 -0.72 -10.27 -12.35
CA THR A 178 -0.45 -9.17 -11.43
C THR A 178 -0.77 -9.53 -9.99
N ILE A 179 -1.86 -10.26 -9.75
CA ILE A 179 -2.20 -10.81 -8.42
C ILE A 179 -1.11 -11.80 -7.97
N GLU A 180 -0.61 -12.66 -8.85
CA GLU A 180 0.47 -13.59 -8.52
C GLU A 180 1.78 -12.86 -8.18
N LEU A 181 2.15 -11.84 -8.97
CA LEU A 181 3.32 -11.01 -8.71
C LEU A 181 3.21 -10.28 -7.36
N ALA A 182 2.04 -9.70 -7.06
CA ALA A 182 1.76 -9.06 -5.79
C ALA A 182 1.89 -10.06 -4.63
N SER A 183 1.29 -11.25 -4.76
CA SER A 183 1.34 -12.31 -3.76
C SER A 183 2.78 -12.74 -3.44
N ARG A 184 3.63 -12.92 -4.45
CA ARG A 184 5.06 -13.23 -4.28
C ARG A 184 5.84 -12.10 -3.60
N ALA A 185 5.40 -10.85 -3.78
CA ALA A 185 5.93 -9.70 -3.08
C ALA A 185 5.39 -9.57 -1.64
N GLY A 186 4.40 -10.38 -1.25
CA GLY A 186 3.71 -10.26 0.04
C GLY A 186 2.70 -9.10 0.08
N ILE A 187 2.22 -8.64 -1.08
CA ILE A 187 1.19 -7.60 -1.21
C ILE A 187 -0.12 -8.30 -1.58
N LYS A 188 -1.20 -7.96 -0.87
CA LYS A 188 -2.52 -8.52 -1.12
C LYS A 188 -3.28 -7.59 -2.07
N VAL A 189 -3.66 -8.14 -3.22
CA VAL A 189 -4.37 -7.44 -4.29
C VAL A 189 -5.53 -8.30 -4.75
N SER A 190 -6.69 -7.71 -5.01
CA SER A 190 -7.83 -8.44 -5.58
C SER A 190 -8.77 -7.55 -6.38
N LEU A 191 -9.70 -8.18 -7.10
CA LEU A 191 -10.82 -7.49 -7.77
C LEU A 191 -11.93 -7.09 -6.80
N GLU A 192 -11.93 -7.66 -5.59
CA GLU A 192 -12.89 -7.34 -4.55
C GLU A 192 -12.32 -6.23 -3.66
N ASN A 193 -13.19 -5.32 -3.22
CA ASN A 193 -12.86 -4.36 -2.19
C ASN A 193 -12.54 -5.09 -0.87
N PHE A 194 -11.62 -4.51 -0.07
CA PHE A 194 -11.23 -5.02 1.25
C PHE A 194 -11.90 -4.26 2.40
#